data_AF-A0A924YS88-F1
#
_entry.id   AF-A0A924YS88-F1
#
_cell.length_a   1.000
_cell.length_b   1.000
_cell.length_c   1.000
_cell.angle_alpha   90.00
_cell.angle_beta   90.00
_cell.angle_gamma   90.00
#
_symmetry.space_group_name_H-M   'P 1'
#
loop_
_entity.id
_entity.type
_entity.pdbx_description
1 polymer ?
#
loop_
_entity_poly.entity_id
_entity_poly.type
_entity_poly.pdbx_seq_one_letter_code
_entity_poly.pdbx_strand_id
1 'polypeptide(L)'
;MSKIFLCEFAAPTLLHLPYHHCVYDLIIQVPESIVGIGLYYLGCFAVGWSCLVARFAECPATQSILGSKIRELLLLGLFGYLGSVVMVSVALAIES
;
A
#
# COMPACT_ATOMS: atom_id res chain seq x y z
N MET A 1 14.29 -0.02 -6.01
CA MET A 1 13.56 0.46 -7.19
C MET A 1 14.02 1.88 -7.45
N SER A 2 14.83 2.10 -8.50
CA SER A 2 15.55 3.37 -8.68
C SER A 2 14.59 4.47 -9.16
N LYS A 3 14.69 5.67 -8.57
CA LYS A 3 13.85 6.85 -8.86
C LYS A 3 13.76 7.20 -10.36
N ILE A 4 14.74 6.77 -11.14
CA ILE A 4 14.85 6.98 -12.59
C ILE A 4 13.71 6.26 -13.34
N PHE A 5 13.34 5.05 -12.96
CA PHE A 5 12.28 4.28 -13.64
C PHE A 5 10.90 4.92 -13.47
N LEU A 6 10.65 5.48 -12.28
CA LEU A 6 9.40 6.18 -11.98
C LEU A 6 9.26 7.47 -12.80
N CYS A 7 10.34 8.24 -12.96
CA CYS A 7 10.32 9.51 -13.68
C CYS A 7 10.34 9.36 -15.21
N GLU A 8 11.13 8.43 -15.74
CA GLU A 8 11.33 8.33 -17.19
C GLU A 8 10.31 7.44 -17.90
N PHE A 9 9.74 6.45 -17.20
CA PHE A 9 8.82 5.49 -17.81
C PHE A 9 7.43 5.53 -17.19
N ALA A 10 7.32 5.47 -15.87
CA ALA A 10 6.00 5.38 -15.23
C ALA A 10 5.22 6.70 -15.33
N ALA A 11 5.83 7.84 -14.99
CA ALA A 11 5.17 9.15 -15.02
C ALA A 11 4.63 9.55 -16.42
N PRO A 12 5.38 9.47 -17.52
CA PRO A 12 4.86 9.86 -18.84
C PRO A 12 3.85 8.85 -19.41
N THR A 13 4.02 7.56 -19.13
CA THR A 13 3.13 6.51 -19.65
C THR A 13 1.79 6.49 -18.91
N LEU A 14 1.79 6.78 -17.61
CA LEU A 14 0.56 6.78 -16.79
C LEU A 14 -0.18 8.12 -16.83
N LEU A 15 0.51 9.26 -16.94
CA LEU A 15 -0.14 10.58 -16.83
C LEU A 15 -0.17 11.41 -18.12
N HIS A 16 0.41 10.97 -19.24
CA HIS A 16 0.43 11.75 -20.49
C HIS A 16 0.96 13.20 -20.34
N LEU A 17 1.77 13.51 -19.31
CA LEU A 17 2.37 14.84 -19.11
C LEU A 17 3.87 14.81 -19.51
N PRO A 18 4.23 15.24 -20.73
CA PRO A 18 5.60 15.13 -21.24
C PRO A 18 6.61 16.13 -20.66
N TYR A 19 6.22 17.03 -19.73
CA TYR A 19 7.08 18.16 -19.31
C TYR A 19 7.23 18.37 -17.80
N HIS A 20 6.77 17.48 -16.92
CA HIS A 20 6.90 17.64 -15.46
C HIS A 20 7.76 16.52 -14.84
N HIS A 21 9.07 16.78 -14.74
CA HIS A 21 10.08 15.83 -14.24
C HIS A 21 10.22 15.78 -12.70
N CYS A 22 9.29 16.37 -11.94
CA CYS A 22 9.39 16.39 -10.49
C CYS A 22 8.61 15.22 -9.88
N VAL A 23 9.32 14.31 -9.20
CA VAL A 23 8.74 13.14 -8.50
C VAL A 23 7.64 13.53 -7.49
N TYR A 24 7.73 14.74 -6.94
CA TYR A 24 6.77 15.28 -5.98
C TYR A 24 5.50 15.85 -6.60
N ASP A 25 5.49 16.16 -7.90
CA ASP A 25 4.30 16.67 -8.59
C ASP A 25 3.22 15.58 -8.71
N LEU A 26 3.66 14.34 -8.89
CA LEU A 26 2.84 13.11 -8.84
C LEU A 26 2.14 12.90 -7.49
N ILE A 27 2.82 13.30 -6.40
CA ILE A 27 2.36 13.13 -5.03
C ILE A 27 1.41 14.28 -4.63
N ILE A 28 1.63 15.47 -5.19
CA ILE A 28 0.91 16.69 -4.83
C ILE A 28 -0.37 16.88 -5.67
N GLN A 29 -0.39 16.47 -6.95
CA GLN A 29 -1.56 16.70 -7.82
C GLN A 29 -2.76 15.83 -7.50
N VAL A 30 -2.58 14.69 -6.80
CA VAL A 30 -3.67 13.79 -6.46
C VAL A 30 -3.82 13.73 -4.93
N PRO A 31 -4.66 14.58 -4.31
CA PRO A 31 -4.96 14.50 -2.88
C PRO A 31 -5.49 13.13 -2.44
N GLU A 32 -6.10 12.39 -3.37
CA GLU A 32 -6.56 11.01 -3.20
C GLU A 32 -5.38 10.00 -3.03
N SER A 33 -4.16 10.37 -3.43
CA SER A 33 -2.97 9.50 -3.36
C SER A 33 -2.50 9.26 -1.93
N ILE A 34 -2.64 10.24 -1.05
CA ILE A 34 -2.18 10.12 0.35
C ILE A 34 -3.00 9.07 1.10
N VAL A 35 -4.31 8.98 0.80
CA VAL A 35 -5.19 7.98 1.40
C VAL A 35 -4.84 6.58 0.90
N GLY A 36 -4.62 6.42 -0.42
CA GLY A 36 -4.16 5.15 -1.01
C GLY A 36 -2.82 4.69 -0.45
N ILE A 37 -1.85 5.61 -0.35
CA ILE A 37 -0.53 5.36 0.25
C ILE A 37 -0.67 4.97 1.73
N GLY A 38 -1.52 5.67 2.49
CA GLY A 38 -1.80 5.36 3.89
C GLY A 38 -2.38 3.97 4.08
N LEU A 39 -3.38 3.60 3.27
CA LEU A 39 -3.99 2.27 3.28
C LEU A 39 -2.99 1.16 2.91
N TYR A 40 -2.10 1.45 1.95
CA TYR A 40 -1.04 0.54 1.56
C TYR A 40 -0.03 0.32 2.69
N TYR A 41 0.47 1.40 3.32
CA TYR A 41 1.40 1.29 4.46
C TYR A 41 0.76 0.59 5.65
N LEU A 42 -0.51 0.87 5.95
CA LEU A 42 -1.26 0.19 7.00
C LEU A 42 -1.41 -1.30 6.70
N GLY A 43 -1.66 -1.66 5.43
CA GLY A 43 -1.70 -3.04 4.96
C GLY A 43 -0.36 -3.76 5.14
N CYS A 44 0.73 -3.16 4.68
CA CYS A 44 2.08 -3.70 4.83
C CYS A 44 2.48 -3.84 6.31
N PHE A 45 2.13 -2.86 7.15
CA PHE A 45 2.40 -2.89 8.57
C PHE A 45 1.63 -4.03 9.25
N ALA A 46 0.35 -4.21 8.95
CA ALA A 46 -0.45 -5.30 9.51
C ALA A 46 0.11 -6.69 9.15
N VAL A 47 0.52 -6.89 7.89
CA VAL A 47 1.14 -8.14 7.44
C VAL A 47 2.50 -8.36 8.12
N GLY A 48 3.37 -7.35 8.12
CA GLY A 48 4.68 -7.44 8.77
C GLY A 48 4.56 -7.72 10.28
N TRP A 49 3.61 -7.06 10.94
CA TRP A 49 3.32 -7.28 12.35
C TRP A 49 2.79 -8.69 12.61
N SER A 50 1.95 -9.23 11.72
CA SER A 50 1.46 -10.62 11.83
C SER A 50 2.59 -11.64 11.76
N CYS A 51 3.63 -11.41 10.94
CA CYS A 51 4.81 -12.27 10.87
C CYS A 51 5.67 -12.19 12.14
N LEU A 52 5.85 -10.99 12.70
CA LEU A 52 6.57 -10.81 13.96
C LEU A 52 5.82 -11.50 15.11
N VAL A 53 4.51 -11.31 15.20
CA VAL A 53 3.66 -11.96 16.20
C VAL A 53 3.70 -13.48 16.04
N ALA A 54 3.64 -14.01 14.82
CA ALA A 54 3.80 -15.44 14.57
C ALA A 54 5.16 -15.98 15.05
N ARG A 55 6.24 -15.22 14.85
CA ARG A 55 7.60 -15.63 15.20
C ARG A 55 7.92 -15.51 16.69
N PHE A 56 7.41 -14.49 17.36
CA PHE A 56 7.78 -14.19 18.75
C PHE A 56 6.72 -14.62 19.78
N ALA A 57 5.48 -14.89 19.37
CA ALA A 57 4.40 -15.29 20.28
C ALA A 57 4.07 -16.79 20.24
N GLU A 58 4.92 -17.62 19.60
CA GLU A 58 4.87 -19.09 19.65
C GLU A 58 5.24 -19.62 21.05
N CYS A 59 4.35 -19.37 22.02
CA CYS A 59 4.38 -19.97 23.35
C CYS A 59 3.12 -20.82 23.56
N PRO A 60 3.20 -21.93 24.31
CA PRO A 60 2.06 -22.82 24.56
C PRO A 60 0.89 -22.11 25.25
N ALA A 61 1.15 -21.03 26.00
CA ALA A 61 0.11 -20.20 26.61
C ALA A 61 -0.70 -19.35 25.62
N THR A 62 -0.14 -19.05 24.44
CA THR A 62 -0.72 -18.10 23.47
C THR A 62 -1.30 -18.78 22.24
N GLN A 63 -1.01 -20.08 22.01
CA GLN A 63 -1.40 -20.81 20.79
C GLN A 63 -2.90 -20.79 20.49
N SER A 64 -3.76 -20.82 21.51
CA SER A 64 -5.21 -20.82 21.31
C SER A 64 -5.77 -19.49 20.78
N ILE A 65 -5.09 -18.37 21.06
CA ILE A 65 -5.51 -17.01 20.70
C ILE A 65 -4.75 -16.48 19.48
N LEU A 66 -3.52 -16.96 19.28
CA LEU A 66 -2.58 -16.48 18.26
C LEU A 66 -3.15 -16.60 16.84
N GLY A 67 -3.74 -17.74 16.49
CA GLY A 67 -4.29 -17.98 15.15
C GLY A 67 -5.45 -17.03 14.81
N SER A 68 -6.33 -16.76 15.76
CA SER A 68 -7.46 -15.82 15.55
C SER A 68 -6.96 -14.39 15.34
N LYS A 69 -5.96 -13.95 16.11
CA LYS A 69 -5.43 -12.58 16.03
C LYS A 69 -4.60 -12.35 14.78
N ILE A 70 -3.79 -13.33 14.37
CA ILE A 70 -3.07 -13.29 13.10
C ILE A 70 -4.04 -13.21 11.92
N ARG A 71 -5.15 -13.97 11.95
CA ARG A 71 -6.19 -13.90 10.91
C ARG A 71 -6.84 -12.53 10.81
N GLU A 72 -7.16 -11.90 11.94
CA GLU A 72 -7.71 -10.53 11.97
C GLU A 72 -6.72 -9.51 11.38
N LEU A 73 -5.44 -9.61 11.75
CA LEU A 73 -4.37 -8.74 11.21
C LEU A 73 -4.19 -8.93 9.70
N LEU A 74 -4.22 -10.17 9.21
CA LEU A 74 -4.14 -10.48 7.78
C LEU A 74 -5.37 -9.98 7.01
N LEU A 75 -6.57 -10.10 7.59
CA LEU A 75 -7.80 -9.55 6.99
C LEU A 75 -7.74 -8.02 6.92
N LEU A 76 -7.31 -7.36 8.00
CA LEU A 76 -7.09 -5.91 8.00
C LEU A 76 -6.06 -5.51 6.94
N GLY A 77 -4.98 -6.29 6.81
CA GLY A 77 -3.97 -6.10 5.76
C GLY A 77 -4.53 -6.23 4.35
N LEU A 78 -5.36 -7.25 4.12
CA LEU A 78 -6.05 -7.49 2.85
C LEU A 78 -7.00 -6.34 2.50
N PHE A 79 -7.81 -5.89 3.46
CA PHE A 79 -8.71 -4.75 3.26
C PHE A 79 -7.95 -3.46 2.98
N GLY A 80 -6.86 -3.19 3.69
CA GLY A 80 -5.99 -2.04 3.43
C GLY A 80 -5.38 -2.08 2.02
N TYR A 81 -4.86 -3.24 1.61
CA TYR A 81 -4.31 -3.41 0.28
C TYR A 81 -5.36 -3.28 -0.83
N LEU A 82 -6.50 -3.95 -0.69
CA LEU A 82 -7.61 -3.85 -1.64
C LEU A 82 -8.14 -2.41 -1.74
N GLY A 83 -8.30 -1.74 -0.60
CA GLY A 83 -8.70 -0.34 -0.56
C GLY A 83 -7.72 0.56 -1.31
N SER A 84 -6.42 0.36 -1.13
CA SER A 84 -5.39 1.07 -1.90
C SER A 84 -5.48 0.81 -3.40
N VAL A 85 -5.64 -0.46 -3.81
CA VAL A 85 -5.74 -0.83 -5.23
C VAL A 85 -6.99 -0.20 -5.86
N VAL A 86 -8.14 -0.24 -5.19
CA VAL A 86 -9.38 0.36 -5.68
C VAL A 86 -9.22 1.88 -5.80
N MET A 87 -8.66 2.55 -4.78
CA MET A 87 -8.40 3.99 -4.81
C MET A 87 -7.51 4.39 -6.00
N VAL A 88 -6.39 3.71 -6.18
CA VAL A 88 -5.47 3.98 -7.29
C VAL A 88 -6.14 3.69 -8.63
N SER A 89 -6.93 2.61 -8.72
CA SER A 89 -7.65 2.26 -9.96
C SER A 89 -8.71 3.30 -10.32
N VAL A 90 -9.44 3.83 -9.32
CA VAL A 90 -10.45 4.88 -9.50
C VAL A 90 -9.78 6.20 -9.89
N ALA A 91 -8.70 6.59 -9.20
CA ALA A 91 -7.94 7.79 -9.55
C ALA A 91 -7.46 7.76 -11.01
N LEU A 92 -6.87 6.62 -11.42
CA LEU A 92 -6.43 6.43 -12.81
C LEU A 92 -7.59 6.42 -13.81
N ALA A 93 -8.76 5.88 -13.46
CA ALA A 93 -9.92 5.85 -14.34
C ALA A 93 -10.62 7.22 -14.49
N ILE A 94 -10.43 8.12 -13.53
CA ILE A 94 -10.95 9.50 -13.59
C ILE A 94 -10.02 10.39 -14.43
N GLU A 95 -8.72 10.11 -14.42
CA GLU A 95 -7.70 10.86 -15.18
C GLU A 95 -7.52 10.38 -16.64
N SER A 96 -8.12 9.24 -17.02
CA SER A 96 -8.11 8.67 -18.40
C SER A 96 -9.26 9.16 -19.27
#